data_AF-A0A820XB21-F1
#
_entry.id   AF-A0A820XB21-F1
#
_cell.length_a   1.000
_cell.length_b   1.000
_cell.length_c   1.000
_cell.angle_alpha   90.00
_cell.angle_beta   90.00
_cell.angle_gamma   90.00
#
_symmetry.space_group_name_H-M   'P 1'
#
loop_
_entity.id
_entity.type
_entity.pdbx_description
1 polymer ?
#
loop_
_entity_poly.entity_id
_entity_poly.type
_entity_poly.pdbx_seq_one_letter_code
_entity_poly.pdbx_strand_id
1 'polypeptide(L)'
;MIRFNSKSLSPPPPIDEDEDDELSKHRRVLFTDDKGSVKIKHCILRKDPTYNGYGLVLRYQNGLHLIDQVEEDSPAYITGLREDDIILYADKKNVEHLTHDDVKILIRKLSVTNMDIDLILMKKSDIPRYKNYEEKNSINWKPILDDNRTEK
;
A
#
# COMPACT_ATOMS: atom_id res chain seq x y z
N MET A 1 -19.52 -9.85 55.93
CA MET A 1 -18.80 -10.80 55.08
C MET A 1 -19.40 -10.71 53.69
N ILE A 2 -18.80 -9.91 52.79
CA ILE A 2 -19.27 -9.74 51.41
C ILE A 2 -18.22 -10.39 50.53
N ARG A 3 -18.61 -11.48 49.85
CA ARG A 3 -17.76 -12.22 48.92
C ARG A 3 -17.55 -11.36 47.67
N PHE A 4 -16.31 -11.01 47.38
CA PHE A 4 -15.91 -10.50 46.07
C PHE A 4 -16.05 -11.64 45.07
N ASN A 5 -17.05 -11.55 44.19
CA ASN A 5 -17.10 -12.41 43.02
C ASN A 5 -15.95 -11.97 42.11
N SER A 6 -14.88 -12.76 42.11
CA SER A 6 -13.82 -12.73 41.12
C SER A 6 -14.48 -12.95 39.76
N LYS A 7 -14.73 -11.87 39.02
CA LYS A 7 -15.01 -11.94 37.59
C LYS A 7 -13.79 -12.62 36.98
N SER A 8 -13.93 -13.90 36.66
CA SER A 8 -13.03 -14.63 35.80
C SER A 8 -12.87 -13.79 34.54
N LEU A 9 -11.67 -13.21 34.33
CA LEU A 9 -11.29 -12.78 32.99
C LEU A 9 -11.42 -14.04 32.14
N SER A 10 -12.43 -14.06 31.27
CA SER A 10 -12.43 -14.96 30.14
C SER A 10 -11.05 -14.82 29.49
N PRO A 11 -10.30 -15.91 29.28
CA PRO A 11 -9.06 -15.81 28.52
C PRO A 11 -9.41 -15.11 27.20
N PRO A 12 -8.54 -14.19 26.71
CA PRO A 12 -8.71 -13.70 25.36
C PRO A 12 -8.88 -14.92 24.45
N PRO A 13 -9.79 -14.87 23.46
CA PRO A 13 -9.92 -15.96 22.51
C PRO A 13 -8.51 -16.30 22.00
N PRO A 14 -8.21 -17.59 21.73
CA PRO A 14 -6.99 -17.94 21.02
C PRO A 14 -6.90 -16.96 19.85
N ILE A 15 -5.76 -16.28 19.74
CA ILE A 15 -5.46 -15.50 18.55
C ILE A 15 -5.38 -16.57 17.47
N ASP A 16 -6.52 -16.86 16.85
CA ASP A 16 -6.60 -17.70 15.67
C ASP A 16 -5.63 -17.03 14.69
N GLU A 17 -4.58 -17.76 14.33
CA GLU A 17 -3.58 -17.40 13.31
C GLU A 17 -4.21 -17.41 11.90
N ASP A 18 -5.46 -16.96 11.81
CA ASP A 18 -6.35 -16.84 10.66
C ASP A 18 -7.15 -15.51 10.78
N GLU A 19 -6.56 -14.46 11.37
CA GLU A 19 -6.87 -13.12 10.84
C GLU A 19 -6.13 -13.07 9.51
N ASP A 20 -6.82 -13.47 8.44
CA ASP A 20 -6.34 -13.36 7.07
C ASP A 20 -6.14 -11.87 6.75
N ASP A 21 -5.00 -11.37 7.20
CA ASP A 21 -4.36 -10.08 6.94
C ASP A 21 -4.94 -9.54 5.63
N GLU A 22 -5.97 -8.69 5.69
CA GLU A 22 -6.58 -8.08 4.48
C GLU A 22 -5.50 -7.29 3.69
N LEU A 23 -4.37 -7.02 4.33
CA LEU A 23 -3.13 -6.50 3.77
C LEU A 23 -2.34 -7.51 2.91
N SER A 24 -2.47 -8.82 3.16
CA SER A 24 -1.77 -9.89 2.45
C SER A 24 -2.32 -10.14 1.04
N LYS A 25 -3.62 -9.89 0.81
CA LYS A 25 -4.24 -9.95 -0.54
C LYS A 25 -3.59 -8.99 -1.53
N HIS A 26 -3.06 -7.88 -1.04
CA HIS A 26 -2.46 -6.82 -1.85
C HIS A 26 -0.94 -7.02 -2.03
N ARG A 27 -0.29 -7.97 -1.34
CA ARG A 27 1.16 -8.15 -1.36
C ARG A 27 1.60 -9.17 -2.42
N ARG A 28 2.37 -8.74 -3.40
CA ARG A 28 2.98 -9.60 -4.44
C ARG A 28 4.49 -9.68 -4.28
N VAL A 29 5.08 -10.85 -4.51
CA VAL A 29 6.54 -11.00 -4.53
C VAL A 29 7.06 -10.38 -5.83
N LEU A 30 7.95 -9.40 -5.71
CA LEU A 30 8.60 -8.76 -6.85
C LEU A 30 9.79 -9.59 -7.33
N PHE A 31 10.65 -9.98 -6.40
CA PHE A 31 11.79 -10.87 -6.65
C PHE A 31 12.18 -11.57 -5.35
N THR A 32 12.96 -12.65 -5.48
CA THR A 32 13.61 -13.33 -4.36
C THR A 32 15.10 -13.39 -4.64
N ASP A 33 15.90 -12.96 -3.68
CA ASP A 33 17.37 -13.03 -3.72
C ASP A 33 17.89 -13.94 -2.60
N ASP A 34 19.22 -13.97 -2.42
CA ASP A 34 19.90 -14.71 -1.35
C ASP A 34 19.53 -14.24 0.07
N LYS A 35 19.03 -13.02 0.22
CA LYS A 35 18.59 -12.41 1.47
C LYS A 35 17.08 -12.57 1.71
N GLY A 36 16.35 -13.22 0.80
CA GLY A 36 14.91 -13.50 0.90
C GLY A 36 14.04 -12.82 -0.16
N SER A 37 12.72 -12.86 0.04
CA SER A 37 11.75 -12.34 -0.93
C SER A 37 11.38 -10.88 -0.65
N VAL A 38 11.57 -10.03 -1.65
CA VAL A 38 11.07 -8.64 -1.65
C VAL A 38 9.66 -8.61 -2.20
N LYS A 39 8.76 -7.93 -1.47
CA LYS A 39 7.33 -7.86 -1.81
C LYS A 39 6.93 -6.41 -2.08
N ILE A 40 6.08 -6.23 -3.07
CA ILE A 40 5.35 -4.99 -3.36
C ILE A 40 3.91 -5.11 -2.86
N LYS A 41 3.27 -3.99 -2.62
CA LYS A 41 1.84 -3.87 -2.41
C LYS A 41 1.20 -3.31 -3.68
N HIS A 42 0.10 -3.87 -4.11
CA HIS A 42 -0.70 -3.39 -5.22
C HIS A 42 -2.07 -3.05 -4.68
N CYS A 43 -2.40 -1.77 -4.63
CA CYS A 43 -3.60 -1.23 -4.01
C CYS A 43 -4.36 -0.39 -5.03
N ILE A 44 -5.68 -0.57 -5.11
CA ILE A 44 -6.52 0.21 -6.02
C ILE A 44 -7.35 1.18 -5.19
N LEU A 45 -6.97 2.45 -5.22
CA LEU A 45 -7.70 3.53 -4.57
C LEU A 45 -8.96 3.84 -5.37
N ARG A 46 -10.10 3.41 -4.85
CA ARG A 46 -11.41 3.78 -5.39
C ARG A 46 -11.86 5.09 -4.78
N LYS A 47 -12.48 5.94 -5.58
CA LYS A 47 -13.12 7.15 -5.06
C LYS A 47 -14.39 6.75 -4.34
N ASP A 48 -14.49 7.16 -3.09
CA ASP A 48 -15.71 7.00 -2.32
C ASP A 48 -16.58 8.26 -2.45
N PRO A 49 -17.86 8.15 -2.85
CA PRO A 49 -18.74 9.31 -3.03
C PRO A 49 -19.10 10.02 -1.71
N THR A 50 -18.92 9.34 -0.57
CA THR A 50 -19.19 9.87 0.77
C THR A 50 -17.97 10.53 1.41
N TYR A 51 -16.78 10.28 0.86
CA TYR A 51 -15.51 10.78 1.40
C TYR A 51 -14.84 11.80 0.45
N ASN A 52 -14.46 12.96 0.97
CA ASN A 52 -13.86 14.02 0.15
C ASN A 52 -12.35 13.82 -0.01
N GLY A 53 -11.96 12.95 -0.95
CA GLY A 53 -10.56 12.66 -1.26
C GLY A 53 -10.25 11.17 -1.11
N TYR A 54 -9.00 10.83 -0.77
CA TYR A 54 -8.59 9.45 -0.48
C TYR A 54 -8.13 9.24 0.96
N GLY A 55 -7.91 10.32 1.73
CA GLY A 55 -7.51 10.26 3.14
C GLY A 55 -6.07 9.81 3.33
N LEU A 56 -5.15 10.28 2.48
CA LEU A 56 -3.73 9.98 2.60
C LEU A 56 -2.89 11.23 2.41
N VAL A 57 -1.78 11.29 3.12
CA VAL A 57 -0.80 12.38 3.06
C VAL A 57 0.47 11.87 2.42
N LEU A 58 0.92 12.54 1.36
CA LEU A 58 2.15 12.20 0.65
C LEU A 58 3.29 13.11 1.07
N ARG A 59 4.44 12.50 1.33
CA ARG A 59 5.70 13.17 1.61
C ARG A 59 6.70 12.81 0.52
N TYR A 60 7.41 13.81 0.01
CA TYR A 60 8.50 13.59 -0.93
C TYR A 60 9.83 13.70 -0.19
N GLN A 61 10.62 12.63 -0.19
CA GLN A 61 11.92 12.58 0.47
C GLN A 61 12.90 11.78 -0.37
N ASN A 62 14.13 12.31 -0.57
CA ASN A 62 15.22 11.63 -1.29
C ASN A 62 14.84 11.12 -2.70
N GLY A 63 13.97 11.84 -3.42
CA GLY A 63 13.53 11.41 -4.74
C GLY A 63 12.39 10.38 -4.74
N LEU A 64 11.83 10.05 -3.58
CA LEU A 64 10.80 9.03 -3.42
C LEU A 64 9.53 9.64 -2.81
N HIS A 65 8.38 9.14 -3.24
CA HIS A 65 7.07 9.52 -2.71
C HIS A 65 6.67 8.52 -1.64
N LEU A 66 6.64 8.96 -0.39
CA LEU A 66 6.27 8.17 0.77
C LEU A 66 4.88 8.53 1.25
N ILE A 67 4.20 7.57 1.85
CA ILE A 67 2.99 7.81 2.62
C ILE A 67 3.39 8.24 4.02
N ASP A 68 3.02 9.47 4.35
CA ASP A 68 3.30 10.04 5.66
C ASP A 68 2.23 9.62 6.67
N GLN A 69 0.97 9.73 6.27
CA GLN A 69 -0.18 9.43 7.12
C GLN A 69 -1.31 8.89 6.25
N VAL A 70 -2.10 8.00 6.84
CA VAL A 70 -3.34 7.49 6.28
C VAL A 70 -4.43 7.70 7.33
N GLU A 71 -5.51 8.36 6.93
CA GLU A 71 -6.65 8.60 7.81
C GLU A 71 -7.43 7.30 8.01
N GLU A 72 -7.78 6.96 9.24
CA GLU A 72 -8.60 5.78 9.55
C GLU A 72 -9.98 5.88 8.88
N ASP A 73 -10.56 4.74 8.51
CA ASP A 73 -11.82 4.63 7.74
C ASP A 73 -11.81 5.32 6.35
N SER A 74 -10.66 5.83 5.90
CA SER A 74 -10.54 6.38 4.55
C SER A 74 -10.43 5.27 3.48
N PRO A 75 -10.72 5.60 2.21
CA PRO A 75 -10.48 4.68 1.09
C PRO A 75 -9.03 4.18 1.04
N ALA A 76 -8.06 5.02 1.44
CA ALA A 76 -6.67 4.61 1.52
C ALA A 76 -6.40 3.58 2.62
N TYR A 77 -7.02 3.76 3.78
CA TYR A 77 -6.88 2.80 4.88
C TYR A 77 -7.46 1.44 4.53
N ILE A 78 -8.66 1.44 3.95
CA ILE A 78 -9.42 0.24 3.55
C ILE A 78 -8.66 -0.55 2.47
N THR A 79 -7.95 0.14 1.57
CA THR A 79 -7.14 -0.51 0.51
C THR A 79 -5.80 -1.06 1.02
N GLY A 80 -5.47 -0.87 2.30
CA GLY A 80 -4.25 -1.40 2.90
C GLY A 80 -3.03 -0.50 2.76
N LEU A 81 -3.21 0.78 2.41
CA LEU A 81 -2.12 1.75 2.48
C LEU A 81 -1.73 1.97 3.94
N ARG A 82 -0.43 2.07 4.20
CA ARG A 82 0.12 2.32 5.54
C ARG A 82 1.20 3.38 5.46
N GLU A 83 1.51 3.98 6.60
CA GLU A 83 2.64 4.90 6.76
C GLU A 83 3.98 4.22 6.38
N ASP A 84 4.94 5.01 5.91
CA ASP A 84 6.26 4.58 5.41
C ASP A 84 6.24 3.68 4.15
N ASP A 85 5.07 3.45 3.54
CA ASP A 85 4.99 2.84 2.21
C ASP A 85 5.47 3.84 1.14
N ILE A 86 6.26 3.35 0.20
CA ILE A 86 6.85 4.11 -0.91
C ILE A 86 6.07 3.82 -2.17
N ILE A 87 5.60 4.84 -2.87
CA ILE A 87 4.93 4.68 -4.15
C ILE A 87 5.98 4.55 -5.25
N LEU A 88 5.92 3.44 -5.98
CA LEU A 88 6.76 3.17 -7.16
C LEU A 88 6.00 3.47 -8.45
N TYR A 89 4.72 3.11 -8.50
CA TYR A 89 3.84 3.38 -9.63
C TYR A 89 2.50 3.95 -9.18
N ALA A 90 1.96 4.87 -9.97
CA ALA A 90 0.60 5.38 -9.85
C ALA A 90 -0.04 5.42 -11.23
N ASP A 91 -1.24 4.84 -11.36
CA ASP A 91 -2.00 4.73 -12.61
C ASP A 91 -1.15 4.14 -13.75
N LYS A 92 -0.41 3.06 -13.43
CA LYS A 92 0.53 2.37 -14.32
C LYS A 92 1.73 3.23 -14.81
N LYS A 93 1.90 4.43 -14.27
CA LYS A 93 3.06 5.30 -14.54
C LYS A 93 4.07 5.18 -13.42
N ASN A 94 5.34 5.06 -13.77
CA ASN A 94 6.43 5.09 -12.80
C ASN A 94 6.50 6.51 -12.19
N VAL A 95 6.33 6.61 -10.88
CA VAL A 95 6.39 7.89 -10.16
C VAL A 95 7.77 8.21 -9.60
N GLU A 96 8.71 7.26 -9.61
CA GLU A 96 10.11 7.51 -9.21
C GLU A 96 10.78 8.55 -10.11
N HIS A 97 10.35 8.63 -11.37
CA HIS A 97 10.82 9.64 -12.32
C HIS A 97 9.95 10.91 -12.37
N LEU A 98 8.88 10.97 -11.58
CA LEU A 98 7.96 12.11 -11.54
C LEU A 98 8.25 13.01 -10.35
N THR A 99 8.01 14.32 -10.53
CA THR A 99 8.16 15.28 -9.43
C THR A 99 7.00 15.18 -8.43
N HIS A 100 7.19 15.71 -7.23
CA HIS A 100 6.14 15.77 -6.19
C HIS A 100 4.86 16.44 -6.69
N ASP A 101 5.01 17.51 -7.47
CA ASP A 101 3.89 18.21 -8.07
C ASP A 101 3.17 17.35 -9.11
N ASP A 102 3.91 16.64 -9.97
CA ASP A 102 3.30 15.76 -10.98
C ASP A 102 2.45 14.66 -10.34
N VAL A 103 2.95 14.01 -9.27
CA VAL A 103 2.20 12.96 -8.57
C VAL A 103 0.96 13.53 -7.87
N LYS A 104 1.09 14.69 -7.24
CA LYS A 104 -0.07 15.38 -6.64
C LYS A 104 -1.11 15.77 -7.68
N ILE A 105 -0.67 16.32 -8.82
CA ILE A 105 -1.54 16.69 -9.93
C ILE A 105 -2.22 15.45 -10.49
N LEU A 106 -1.49 14.34 -10.65
CA LEU A 106 -2.04 13.06 -11.13
C LEU A 106 -3.14 12.55 -10.20
N ILE A 107 -2.86 12.42 -8.90
CA ILE A 107 -3.84 11.93 -7.92
C ILE A 107 -5.05 12.86 -7.83
N ARG A 108 -4.84 14.17 -7.83
CA ARG A 108 -5.93 15.16 -7.87
C ARG A 108 -6.76 15.04 -9.14
N LYS A 109 -6.12 14.88 -10.31
CA LYS A 109 -6.80 14.73 -11.59
C LYS A 109 -7.67 13.49 -11.61
N LEU A 110 -7.13 12.36 -11.14
CA LEU A 110 -7.87 11.10 -11.06
C LEU A 110 -9.03 11.18 -10.05
N SER A 111 -8.84 11.91 -8.95
CA SER A 111 -9.91 12.22 -8.00
C SER A 111 -11.05 13.02 -8.64
N VAL A 112 -10.74 13.96 -9.54
CA VAL A 112 -11.76 14.73 -10.28
C VAL A 112 -12.47 13.84 -11.30
N THR A 113 -11.76 12.94 -11.98
CA THR A 113 -12.34 12.08 -13.03
C THR A 113 -13.13 10.88 -12.49
N ASN A 114 -13.21 10.69 -11.17
CA ASN A 114 -13.91 9.57 -10.53
C ASN A 114 -13.41 8.20 -11.02
N MET A 115 -12.10 8.10 -11.26
CA MET A 115 -11.44 6.88 -11.71
C MET A 115 -10.68 6.23 -10.55
N ASP A 116 -10.64 4.91 -10.57
CA ASP A 116 -9.82 4.13 -9.65
C ASP A 116 -8.33 4.39 -9.92
N ILE A 117 -7.56 4.66 -8.87
CA ILE A 117 -6.11 4.88 -8.97
C ILE A 117 -5.39 3.61 -8.59
N ASP A 118 -4.71 3.01 -9.55
CA ASP A 118 -3.82 1.88 -9.33
C ASP A 118 -2.51 2.37 -8.69
N LEU A 119 -2.20 1.91 -7.49
CA LEU A 119 -0.96 2.25 -6.79
C LEU A 119 -0.14 0.99 -6.52
N ILE A 120 1.14 1.04 -6.90
CA ILE A 120 2.12 0.03 -6.50
C ILE A 120 3.06 0.65 -5.49
N LEU A 121 3.16 0.01 -4.33
CA LEU A 121 3.95 0.46 -3.22
C LEU A 121 4.97 -0.58 -2.77
N MET A 122 5.98 -0.13 -2.04
CA MET A 122 6.99 -0.98 -1.42
C MET A 122 7.35 -0.42 -0.05
N LYS A 123 7.68 -1.30 0.90
CA LYS A 123 8.19 -0.85 2.19
C LYS A 123 9.50 -0.10 2.01
N LYS A 124 9.67 1.02 2.71
CA LYS A 124 10.93 1.77 2.75
C LYS A 124 12.16 0.92 3.07
N SER A 125 12.01 -0.09 3.94
CA SER A 125 13.07 -1.04 4.29
C SER A 125 13.58 -1.87 3.11
N ASP A 126 12.74 -2.12 2.11
CA ASP A 126 13.08 -2.93 0.93
C ASP A 126 13.65 -2.09 -0.23
N ILE A 127 13.48 -0.76 -0.22
CA ILE A 127 13.96 0.15 -1.28
C ILE A 127 15.45 -0.01 -1.58
N PRO A 128 16.38 -0.06 -0.60
CA PRO A 128 17.79 -0.21 -0.91
C PRO A 128 18.09 -1.53 -1.63
N ARG A 129 17.35 -2.60 -1.29
CA ARG A 129 17.47 -3.89 -1.96
C ARG A 129 16.91 -3.83 -3.37
N TYR A 130 15.74 -3.19 -3.54
CA TYR A 130 15.13 -2.97 -4.85
C TYR A 130 16.06 -2.21 -5.79
N LYS A 131 16.63 -1.07 -5.38
CA LYS A 131 17.54 -0.28 -6.22
C LYS A 131 18.78 -1.08 -6.63
N ASN A 132 19.42 -1.77 -5.69
CA ASN A 132 20.56 -2.63 -6.01
C ASN A 132 20.17 -3.82 -6.90
N TYR A 133 18.95 -4.35 -6.77
CA TYR A 133 18.48 -5.44 -7.64
C TYR A 133 18.18 -4.93 -9.05
N GLU A 134 17.52 -3.78 -9.20
CA GLU A 134 17.22 -3.15 -10.48
C GLU A 134 18.48 -2.77 -11.27
N GLU A 135 19.53 -2.29 -10.59
CA GLU A 135 20.82 -2.02 -11.21
C GLU A 135 21.50 -3.29 -11.76
N LYS A 136 21.28 -4.43 -11.09
CA LYS A 136 21.92 -5.72 -11.43
C LYS A 136 21.06 -6.60 -12.34
N ASN A 137 19.75 -6.41 -12.32
CA ASN A 137 18.75 -7.24 -12.99
C ASN A 137 17.63 -6.37 -13.52
N SER A 138 17.13 -6.65 -14.73
CA SER A 138 15.93 -5.98 -15.23
C SER A 138 14.67 -6.55 -14.55
N ILE A 139 13.95 -5.70 -13.80
CA ILE A 139 12.67 -6.05 -13.20
C ILE A 139 11.56 -5.91 -14.24
N ASN A 140 10.82 -7.00 -14.48
CA ASN A 140 9.71 -6.97 -15.42
C ASN A 140 8.43 -6.51 -14.71
N TRP A 141 8.15 -5.21 -14.77
CA TRP A 141 6.96 -4.61 -14.19
C TRP A 141 5.68 -4.84 -15.01
N LYS A 142 5.78 -5.22 -16.30
CA LYS A 142 4.61 -5.43 -17.16
C LYS A 142 3.57 -6.39 -16.59
N PRO A 143 3.90 -7.62 -16.15
CA PRO A 143 2.90 -8.53 -15.60
C PRO A 143 2.25 -8.03 -14.30
N ILE A 144 2.89 -7.08 -13.60
CA ILE A 144 2.39 -6.51 -12.36
C ILE A 144 1.44 -5.33 -12.68
N LEU A 145 1.83 -4.48 -13.62
CA LEU A 145 1.04 -3.32 -14.08
C LEU A 145 -0.13 -3.70 -14.99
N ASP A 146 0.01 -4.82 -15.71
CA ASP A 146 -1.00 -5.37 -16.61
C ASP A 146 -1.85 -6.44 -15.93
N ASP A 147 -1.76 -6.57 -14.59
CA ASP A 147 -2.73 -7.32 -13.79
C ASP A 147 -4.06 -6.57 -13.76
N ASN A 148 -4.66 -6.45 -14.95
CA ASN A 148 -6.08 -6.28 -15.09
C ASN A 148 -6.68 -7.60 -14.60
N ARG A 149 -7.02 -7.66 -13.31
CA ARG A 149 -8.21 -8.42 -12.90
C ARG A 149 -9.42 -7.74 -13.54
N THR A 150 -9.51 -7.86 -14.85
CA THR A 150 -10.74 -8.10 -15.59
C THR A 150 -11.32 -9.39 -15.06
N GLU A 151 -11.92 -9.34 -13.88
CA GLU A 151 -12.92 -10.33 -13.48
C GLU A 151 -14.24 -9.60 -13.28
N LYS A 152 -14.92 -9.47 -14.42
CA LYS A 152 -16.38 -9.48 -14.65
C LYS A 152 -17.26 -8.44 -13.97
#